data_AF-A0A6F9B221-F1
#
_entry.id   AF-A0A6F9B221-F1
#
_cell.length_a   1.000
_cell.length_b   1.000
_cell.length_c   1.000
_cell.angle_alpha   90.00
_cell.angle_beta   90.00
_cell.angle_gamma   90.00
#
_symmetry.space_group_name_H-M   'P 1'
#
loop_
_entity.id
_entity.type
_entity.pdbx_description
1 polymer ?
#
loop_
_entity_poly.entity_id
_entity_poly.type
_entity_poly.pdbx_seq_one_letter_code
_entity_poly.pdbx_strand_id
1 'polypeptide(L)'
;MLGRKFCGLSTPSNLDELAVVLDNTDLAFRLLQLYGTPDNIDVWMGGVAEPFVHGGRVGPLFTCLIATQFQRIRQGDRLWYENPGVFTSAQRNALRNASLALIICDNTGITAVSRDPFSIPGEGTHPSTATRSRNETLEPGRRALLWPIRSSRMRSRIRSRQNRTTRSDVM
;
A
#
# COMPACT_ATOMS: atom_id res chain seq x y z
N MET A 1 -7.51 21.19 17.04
CA MET A 1 -7.12 20.38 15.87
C MET A 1 -8.32 20.17 14.94
N LEU A 2 -8.32 20.79 13.74
CA LEU A 2 -9.43 20.67 12.77
C LEU A 2 -9.68 19.22 12.31
N GLY A 3 -8.61 18.42 12.14
CA GLY A 3 -8.71 17.02 11.71
C GLY A 3 -9.47 16.13 12.69
N ARG A 4 -9.28 16.34 14.00
CA ARG A 4 -10.01 15.59 15.04
C ARG A 4 -11.51 15.91 15.02
N LYS A 5 -11.86 17.19 14.83
CA LYS A 5 -13.26 17.63 14.66
C LYS A 5 -13.92 16.98 13.44
N PHE A 6 -13.23 16.93 12.30
CA PHE A 6 -13.72 16.24 11.09
C PHE A 6 -14.02 14.76 11.35
N CYS A 7 -13.18 14.10 12.15
CA CYS A 7 -13.32 12.69 12.51
C CYS A 7 -14.26 12.40 13.69
N GLY A 8 -14.94 13.42 14.24
CA GLY A 8 -15.82 13.24 15.41
C GLY A 8 -15.07 12.84 16.69
N LEU A 9 -13.77 13.11 16.78
CA LEU A 9 -12.94 12.82 17.94
C LEU A 9 -12.93 14.00 18.92
N SER A 10 -12.60 13.73 20.19
CA SER A 10 -12.43 14.78 21.21
C SER A 10 -11.38 15.80 20.77
N THR A 11 -11.62 17.10 20.98
CA THR A 11 -10.69 18.17 20.60
C THR A 11 -10.04 18.74 21.86
N PRO A 12 -8.76 18.41 22.15
CA PRO A 12 -8.10 18.90 23.36
C PRO A 12 -7.86 20.41 23.27
N SER A 13 -8.06 21.10 24.39
CA SER A 13 -7.92 22.55 24.53
C SER A 13 -6.74 22.97 25.41
N ASN A 14 -6.25 22.05 26.26
CA ASN A 14 -5.19 22.29 27.24
C ASN A 14 -4.24 21.08 27.34
N LEU A 15 -3.21 21.21 28.18
CA LEU A 15 -2.17 20.20 28.38
C LEU A 15 -2.75 18.86 28.85
N ASP A 16 -3.63 18.87 29.86
CA ASP A 16 -4.16 17.65 30.46
C ASP A 16 -5.01 16.87 29.44
N GLU A 17 -5.86 17.57 28.69
CA GLU A 17 -6.66 16.97 27.63
C GLU A 17 -5.80 16.42 26.49
N LEU A 18 -4.75 17.15 26.10
CA LEU A 18 -3.82 16.68 25.07
C LEU A 18 -3.01 15.47 25.55
N ALA A 19 -2.59 15.46 26.81
CA ALA A 19 -1.87 14.34 27.43
C ALA A 19 -2.71 13.06 27.43
N VAL A 20 -4.01 13.16 27.70
CA VAL A 20 -4.95 12.03 27.60
C VAL A 20 -5.09 11.55 26.15
N VAL A 21 -5.18 12.47 25.18
CA VAL A 21 -5.29 12.11 23.76
C VAL A 21 -4.03 11.38 23.25
N LEU A 22 -2.85 11.80 23.69
CA LEU A 22 -1.57 11.25 23.25
C LEU A 22 -1.08 10.08 24.10
N ASP A 23 -1.74 9.79 25.23
CA ASP A 23 -1.27 8.87 26.26
C ASP A 23 0.18 9.17 26.70
N ASN A 24 0.55 10.47 26.69
CA ASN A 24 1.92 10.91 26.90
C ASN A 24 2.00 12.39 27.30
N THR A 25 2.22 12.63 28.60
CA THR A 25 2.28 13.99 29.16
C THR A 25 3.53 14.77 28.71
N ASP A 26 4.70 14.14 28.63
CA ASP A 26 5.93 14.81 28.19
C ASP A 26 5.84 15.24 26.72
N LEU A 27 5.29 14.37 25.86
CA LEU A 27 5.07 14.70 24.45
C LEU A 27 4.04 15.83 24.28
N ALA A 28 2.93 15.77 25.01
CA ALA A 28 1.91 16.83 25.00
C ALA A 28 2.50 18.18 25.43
N PHE A 29 3.32 18.18 26.49
CA PHE A 29 4.01 19.38 26.95
C PHE A 29 4.94 19.96 25.89
N ARG A 30 5.78 19.13 25.26
CA ARG A 30 6.70 19.58 24.20
C ARG A 30 5.96 20.12 22.97
N LEU A 31 4.85 19.49 22.58
CA LEU A 31 4.04 19.98 21.47
C LEU A 31 3.42 21.35 21.80
N LEU A 32 2.95 21.57 23.03
CA LEU A 32 2.44 22.87 23.44
C LEU A 32 3.52 23.95 23.55
N GLN A 33 4.75 23.60 23.93
CA GLN A 33 5.86 24.55 23.87
C GLN A 33 6.14 25.06 22.45
N LEU A 34 5.96 24.20 21.45
CA LEU A 34 6.22 24.54 20.04
C LEU A 34 5.03 25.24 19.37
N TYR A 35 3.81 24.76 19.61
CA TYR A 35 2.60 25.17 18.89
C TYR A 35 1.72 26.15 19.68
N GLY A 36 1.97 26.33 20.97
CA GLY A 36 1.21 27.19 21.89
C GLY A 36 -0.16 26.62 22.27
N THR A 37 -0.93 26.15 21.28
CA THR A 37 -2.25 25.55 21.48
C THR A 37 -2.36 24.24 20.70
N PRO A 38 -3.20 23.28 21.15
CA PRO A 38 -3.46 22.07 20.36
C PRO A 38 -4.08 22.37 18.98
N ASP A 39 -4.77 23.50 18.82
CA ASP A 39 -5.38 23.90 17.54
C ASP A 39 -4.37 24.19 16.44
N ASN A 40 -3.17 24.64 16.81
CA ASN A 40 -2.09 24.95 15.88
C ASN A 40 -1.24 23.75 15.50
N ILE A 41 -1.41 22.59 16.15
CA ILE A 41 -0.63 21.39 15.84
C ILE A 41 -0.97 20.92 14.43
N ASP A 42 0.05 20.84 13.58
CA ASP A 42 -0.08 20.33 12.21
C ASP A 42 -0.70 18.93 12.20
N VAL A 43 -1.58 18.67 11.23
CA VAL A 43 -2.28 17.37 11.14
C VAL A 43 -1.31 16.20 11.07
N TRP A 44 -0.17 16.37 10.39
CA TRP A 44 0.86 15.34 10.35
C TRP A 44 1.41 15.04 11.74
N MET A 45 1.85 16.08 12.47
CA MET A 45 2.41 15.94 13.81
C MET A 45 1.39 15.40 14.81
N GLY A 46 0.15 15.89 14.78
CA GLY A 46 -0.91 15.38 15.63
C GLY A 46 -1.23 13.91 15.35
N GLY A 47 -1.29 13.50 14.09
CA GLY A 47 -1.65 12.14 13.72
C GLY A 47 -0.57 11.09 13.99
N VAL A 48 0.72 11.43 13.85
CA VAL A 48 1.83 10.52 14.22
C VAL A 48 2.05 10.44 15.73
N ALA A 49 1.63 11.46 16.48
CA ALA A 49 1.78 11.52 17.93
C ALA A 49 0.74 10.67 18.68
N GLU A 50 -0.41 10.38 18.05
CA GLU A 50 -1.45 9.57 18.67
C GLU A 50 -1.04 8.09 18.80
N PRO A 51 -1.39 7.42 19.92
CA PRO A 51 -1.07 6.01 20.12
C PRO A 51 -1.78 5.13 19.10
N PHE A 52 -1.15 4.02 18.73
CA PHE A 52 -1.71 3.10 17.73
C PHE A 52 -3.02 2.46 18.20
N VAL A 53 -3.98 2.34 17.28
CA VAL A 53 -5.17 1.52 17.51
C VAL A 53 -4.81 0.02 17.57
N HIS A 54 -5.63 -0.79 18.23
CA HIS A 54 -5.40 -2.23 18.33
C HIS A 54 -5.28 -2.90 16.95
N GLY A 55 -4.16 -3.58 16.70
CA GLY A 55 -3.86 -4.23 15.42
C GLY A 55 -3.47 -3.27 14.29
N GLY A 56 -3.42 -1.96 14.55
CA GLY A 56 -3.02 -0.93 13.60
C GLY A 56 -1.60 -0.41 13.81
N ARG A 57 -1.19 0.52 12.94
CA ARG A 57 0.10 1.22 12.99
C ARG A 57 -0.04 2.75 12.96
N VAL A 58 -1.25 3.23 13.18
CA VAL A 58 -1.60 4.65 13.24
C VAL A 58 -2.65 4.89 14.32
N GLY A 59 -2.71 6.11 14.86
CA GLY A 59 -3.71 6.48 15.84
C GLY A 59 -5.11 6.74 15.27
N PRO A 60 -6.09 7.06 16.12
CA PRO A 60 -7.48 7.29 15.72
C PRO A 60 -7.68 8.35 14.62
N LEU A 61 -6.96 9.48 14.68
CA LEU A 61 -7.05 10.56 13.69
C LEU A 61 -6.64 10.06 12.30
N PHE A 62 -5.47 9.44 12.20
CA PHE A 62 -4.99 8.89 10.94
C PHE A 62 -5.78 7.67 10.48
N THR A 63 -6.30 6.85 11.40
CA THR A 63 -7.23 5.76 11.05
C THR A 63 -8.45 6.32 10.30
N CYS A 64 -9.09 7.36 10.84
CA CYS A 64 -10.23 8.01 10.21
C CYS A 64 -9.86 8.64 8.85
N LEU A 65 -8.80 9.44 8.78
CA LEU A 65 -8.42 10.15 7.55
C LEU A 65 -8.03 9.18 6.43
N ILE A 66 -7.18 8.19 6.74
CA ILE A 66 -6.72 7.19 5.79
C ILE A 66 -7.90 6.33 5.33
N ALA A 67 -8.71 5.79 6.25
CA ALA A 67 -9.86 4.96 5.90
C ALA A 67 -10.87 5.73 5.03
N THR A 68 -11.16 6.99 5.38
CA THR A 68 -12.05 7.85 4.59
C THR A 68 -11.52 8.03 3.17
N GLN A 69 -10.21 8.30 3.02
CA GLN A 69 -9.61 8.49 1.70
C GLN A 69 -9.64 7.21 0.86
N PHE A 70 -9.26 6.06 1.44
CA PHE A 70 -9.30 4.77 0.75
C PHE A 70 -10.73 4.35 0.39
N GLN A 71 -11.70 4.59 1.27
CA GLN A 71 -13.11 4.33 0.99
C GLN A 71 -13.60 5.16 -0.20
N ARG A 72 -13.29 6.47 -0.22
CA ARG A 72 -13.71 7.37 -1.30
C ARG A 72 -13.08 6.98 -2.64
N ILE A 73 -11.80 6.63 -2.66
CA ILE A 73 -11.13 6.15 -3.88
C ILE A 73 -11.78 4.86 -4.37
N ARG A 74 -12.03 3.89 -3.47
CA ARG A 74 -12.68 2.63 -3.83
C ARG A 74 -14.09 2.83 -4.39
N GLN A 75 -14.92 3.63 -3.72
CA GLN A 75 -16.32 3.84 -4.10
C GLN A 75 -16.48 4.78 -5.31
N GLY A 76 -15.56 5.72 -5.48
CA GLY A 76 -15.56 6.66 -6.60
C GLY A 76 -14.92 6.10 -7.87
N ASP A 77 -14.19 4.98 -7.79
CA ASP A 77 -13.58 4.35 -8.95
C ASP A 77 -14.56 3.45 -9.70
N ARG A 78 -15.05 3.95 -10.84
CA ARG A 78 -15.88 3.17 -11.77
C ARG A 78 -15.21 1.87 -12.22
N LEU A 79 -13.87 1.84 -12.29
CA LEU A 79 -13.06 0.71 -12.72
C LEU A 79 -12.53 -0.13 -11.55
N TRP A 80 -13.04 0.07 -10.34
CA TRP A 80 -12.70 -0.78 -9.20
C TRP A 80 -12.91 -2.26 -9.54
N TYR A 81 -11.90 -3.11 -9.32
CA TYR A 81 -11.84 -4.47 -9.87
C TYR A 81 -12.98 -5.41 -9.41
N GLU A 82 -13.63 -5.09 -8.29
CA GLU A 82 -14.78 -5.85 -7.79
C GLU A 82 -16.12 -5.39 -8.34
N ASN A 83 -16.17 -4.24 -9.03
CA ASN A 83 -17.41 -3.73 -9.60
C ASN A 83 -17.95 -4.68 -10.68
N PRO A 84 -19.28 -4.88 -10.76
CA PRO A 84 -19.91 -5.64 -11.83
C PRO A 84 -19.53 -5.09 -13.21
N GLY A 85 -19.23 -5.99 -14.16
CA GLY A 85 -18.90 -5.61 -15.53
C GLY A 85 -17.44 -5.18 -15.77
N VAL A 86 -16.62 -4.96 -14.73
CA VAL A 86 -15.18 -4.67 -14.91
C VAL A 86 -14.41 -5.95 -15.27
N PHE A 87 -14.66 -7.02 -14.54
CA PHE A 87 -14.09 -8.35 -14.79
C PHE A 87 -15.18 -9.42 -14.74
N THR A 88 -15.00 -10.52 -15.47
CA THR A 88 -15.83 -11.71 -15.31
C THR A 88 -15.58 -12.38 -13.96
N SER A 89 -16.51 -13.20 -13.48
CA SER A 89 -16.34 -13.92 -12.21
C SER A 89 -15.07 -14.78 -12.19
N ALA A 90 -14.74 -15.43 -13.32
CA ALA A 90 -13.53 -16.23 -13.46
C ALA A 90 -12.25 -15.37 -13.37
N GLN A 91 -12.23 -14.20 -14.00
CA GLN A 91 -11.11 -13.26 -13.91
C GLN A 91 -10.96 -12.70 -12.49
N ARG A 92 -12.08 -12.36 -11.82
CA ARG A 92 -12.06 -11.86 -10.44
C ARG A 92 -11.54 -12.90 -9.46
N ASN A 93 -11.92 -14.17 -9.64
CA ASN A 93 -11.38 -15.27 -8.82
C ASN A 93 -9.87 -15.44 -9.03
N ALA A 94 -9.36 -15.27 -10.25
CA ALA A 94 -7.92 -15.29 -10.50
C ALA A 94 -7.20 -14.10 -9.82
N LEU A 95 -7.80 -12.91 -9.85
CA LEU A 95 -7.25 -11.70 -9.20
C LEU A 95 -7.20 -11.82 -7.67
N ARG A 96 -8.19 -12.48 -7.04
CA ARG A 96 -8.20 -12.71 -5.59
C ARG A 96 -7.00 -13.53 -5.09
N ASN A 97 -6.39 -14.32 -5.97
CA ASN A 97 -5.22 -15.14 -5.65
C ASN A 97 -3.87 -14.42 -5.93
N ALA A 98 -3.90 -13.17 -6.41
CA ALA A 98 -2.68 -12.40 -6.60
C ALA A 98 -2.03 -12.06 -5.25
N SER A 99 -0.70 -12.10 -5.20
CA SER A 99 0.07 -11.69 -4.01
C SER A 99 1.35 -10.96 -4.40
N LEU A 100 1.80 -10.06 -3.52
CA LEU A 100 3.07 -9.36 -3.72
C LEU A 100 4.25 -10.33 -3.72
N ALA A 101 4.18 -11.40 -2.91
CA ALA A 101 5.19 -12.45 -2.88
C ALA A 101 5.35 -13.12 -4.26
N LEU A 102 4.24 -13.47 -4.92
CA LEU A 102 4.27 -14.04 -6.27
C LEU A 102 4.84 -13.05 -7.29
N ILE A 103 4.45 -11.78 -7.22
CA ILE A 103 4.97 -10.73 -8.10
C ILE A 103 6.50 -10.62 -7.98
N ILE A 104 7.04 -10.66 -6.76
CA ILE A 104 8.49 -10.63 -6.52
C ILE A 104 9.16 -11.88 -7.10
N CYS A 105 8.64 -13.08 -6.82
CA CYS A 105 9.22 -14.33 -7.32
C CYS A 105 9.22 -14.44 -8.86
N ASP A 106 8.20 -13.91 -9.53
CA ASP A 106 8.06 -14.02 -10.99
C ASP A 106 8.92 -13.00 -11.75
N ASN A 107 9.25 -11.86 -11.12
CA ASN A 107 9.91 -10.74 -11.78
C ASN A 107 11.33 -10.44 -11.26
N THR A 108 11.84 -11.23 -10.32
CA THR A 108 13.19 -11.07 -9.77
C THR A 108 13.96 -12.40 -9.72
N GLY A 109 15.24 -12.35 -9.34
CA GLY A 109 16.03 -13.54 -9.04
C GLY A 109 15.80 -14.11 -7.64
N ILE A 110 14.91 -13.50 -6.84
CA ILE A 110 14.64 -13.91 -5.46
C ILE A 110 13.83 -15.20 -5.46
N THR A 111 14.37 -16.25 -4.84
CA THR A 111 13.80 -17.60 -4.85
C THR A 111 12.92 -17.92 -3.64
N ALA A 112 13.00 -17.11 -2.58
CA ALA A 112 12.23 -17.26 -1.35
C ALA A 112 11.77 -15.89 -0.83
N VAL A 113 10.47 -15.75 -0.61
CA VAL A 113 9.83 -14.55 -0.05
C VAL A 113 8.83 -14.99 1.02
N SER A 114 8.59 -14.18 2.05
CA SER A 114 7.47 -14.43 2.97
C SER A 114 6.14 -14.50 2.21
N ARG A 115 5.26 -15.45 2.55
CA ARG A 115 3.90 -15.52 1.97
C ARG A 115 3.13 -14.21 2.14
N ASP A 116 3.29 -13.57 3.29
CA ASP A 116 2.81 -12.23 3.55
C ASP A 116 4.01 -11.29 3.77
N PRO A 117 4.42 -10.53 2.73
CA PRO A 117 5.52 -9.58 2.83
C PRO A 117 5.27 -8.41 3.80
N PHE A 118 4.03 -8.20 4.27
CA PHE A 118 3.70 -7.12 5.20
C PHE A 118 3.68 -7.57 6.66
N SER A 119 3.67 -8.88 6.90
CA SER A 119 3.78 -9.42 8.25
C SER A 119 5.14 -9.10 8.87
N ILE A 120 5.14 -8.73 10.15
CA ILE A 120 6.36 -8.64 10.94
C ILE A 120 6.66 -10.05 11.48
N PRO A 121 7.81 -10.66 11.18
CA PRO A 121 8.18 -11.94 11.75
C PRO A 121 8.19 -11.81 13.28
N GLY A 122 7.35 -12.59 13.97
CA GLY A 122 7.51 -12.77 15.41
C GLY A 122 8.78 -13.55 15.69
N GLU A 123 9.43 -13.29 16.83
CA GLU A 123 10.53 -14.13 17.31
C GLU A 123 10.09 -15.61 17.30
N GLY A 124 10.77 -16.44 16.50
CA GLY A 124 10.52 -17.89 16.41
C GLY A 124 9.57 -18.37 15.31
N THR A 125 8.91 -17.47 14.56
CA THR A 125 8.10 -17.89 13.40
C THR A 125 8.95 -17.92 12.14
N HIS A 126 9.28 -19.11 11.63
CA HIS A 126 9.85 -19.25 10.29
C HIS A 126 8.80 -18.78 9.27
N PRO A 127 9.10 -17.76 8.44
CA PRO A 127 8.17 -17.32 7.42
C PRO A 127 7.88 -18.50 6.50
N SER A 128 6.62 -18.89 6.39
CA SER A 128 6.23 -19.78 5.31
C SER A 128 6.66 -19.11 4.00
N THR A 129 7.57 -19.76 3.28
CA THR A 129 8.20 -19.18 2.09
C THR A 129 7.34 -19.47 0.86
N ALA A 130 6.97 -18.43 0.14
CA ALA A 130 6.53 -18.57 -1.23
C ALA A 130 7.75 -18.90 -2.08
N THR A 131 7.73 -20.06 -2.72
CA THR A 131 8.71 -20.46 -3.74
C THR A 131 8.09 -20.31 -5.12
N ARG A 132 8.93 -19.96 -6.09
CA ARG A 132 8.55 -19.89 -7.50
C ARG A 132 7.99 -21.24 -7.96
N SER A 133 6.68 -21.34 -8.18
CA SER A 133 6.08 -22.52 -8.81
C SER A 133 6.52 -22.56 -10.27
N ARG A 134 7.46 -23.46 -10.60
CA ARG A 134 7.99 -23.56 -11.97
C ARG A 134 7.00 -24.21 -12.96
N ASN A 135 5.87 -24.76 -12.49
CA ASN A 135 4.96 -25.59 -13.29
C ASN A 135 3.47 -25.32 -12.99
N GLU A 136 2.99 -24.09 -13.08
CA GLU A 136 1.54 -23.86 -13.25
C GLU A 136 1.27 -23.61 -14.74
N THR A 137 0.69 -24.60 -15.41
CA THR A 137 -0.09 -24.37 -16.64
C THR A 137 -1.05 -23.22 -16.35
N LEU A 138 -0.81 -22.08 -17.01
CA LEU A 138 -1.61 -20.88 -16.85
C LEU A 138 -3.06 -21.19 -17.23
N GLU A 139 -3.90 -21.38 -16.21
CA GLU A 139 -5.34 -21.41 -16.32
C GLU A 139 -5.82 -20.22 -17.18
N PRO A 140 -6.88 -20.37 -17.99
CA PRO A 140 -7.31 -19.35 -18.94
C PRO A 140 -7.46 -17.95 -18.34
N GLY A 141 -7.83 -17.84 -17.05
CA GLY A 141 -7.91 -16.58 -16.30
C GLY A 141 -6.57 -15.90 -16.00
N ARG A 142 -5.48 -16.65 -15.79
CA ARG A 142 -4.13 -16.07 -15.55
C ARG A 142 -3.46 -15.56 -16.83
N ARG A 143 -3.85 -16.07 -18.01
CA ARG A 143 -3.34 -15.56 -19.30
C ARG A 143 -3.78 -14.12 -19.56
N ALA A 144 -4.99 -13.74 -19.14
CA ALA A 144 -5.56 -12.41 -19.37
C ALA A 144 -4.72 -11.28 -18.74
N LEU A 145 -4.05 -11.54 -17.61
CA LEU A 145 -3.24 -10.55 -16.89
C LEU A 145 -1.79 -10.45 -17.42
N LEU A 146 -1.29 -11.47 -18.12
CA LEU A 146 0.08 -11.52 -18.67
C LEU A 146 0.16 -11.21 -20.17
N TRP A 147 -0.98 -11.04 -20.85
CA TRP A 147 -1.05 -10.94 -22.31
C TRP A 147 -0.40 -9.69 -22.94
N PRO A 148 -0.19 -8.53 -22.27
CA PRO A 148 0.56 -7.44 -22.91
C PRO A 148 2.08 -7.70 -22.97
N ILE A 149 2.65 -8.51 -22.07
CA ILE A 149 4.12 -8.59 -21.87
C ILE A 149 4.77 -9.74 -22.67
N ARG A 150 3.97 -10.69 -23.17
CA ARG A 150 4.47 -11.84 -23.95
C ARG A 150 4.26 -11.74 -25.46
N SER A 151 3.86 -10.59 -26.01
CA SER A 151 3.90 -10.45 -27.47
C SER A 151 5.36 -10.37 -27.96
N SER A 152 5.81 -11.42 -28.65
CA SER A 152 7.08 -11.47 -29.40
C SER A 152 7.24 -10.31 -30.39
N ARG A 153 6.14 -9.63 -30.72
CA ARG A 153 6.05 -8.46 -31.60
C ARG A 153 6.70 -7.19 -31.05
N MET A 154 6.85 -7.04 -29.72
CA MET A 154 7.51 -5.86 -29.14
C MET A 154 9.05 -6.02 -29.10
N ARG A 155 9.55 -7.25 -28.88
CA ARG A 155 11.00 -7.55 -28.86
C ARG A 155 11.66 -7.32 -30.21
N SER A 156 10.98 -7.67 -31.31
CA SER A 156 11.52 -7.46 -32.66
C SER A 156 11.65 -5.98 -33.03
N ARG A 157 10.72 -5.13 -32.57
CA ARG A 157 10.75 -3.67 -32.83
C ARG A 157 11.84 -2.93 -32.07
N ILE A 158 12.19 -3.36 -30.86
CA ILE A 158 13.30 -2.76 -30.09
C ILE A 158 14.64 -3.16 -30.70
N ARG A 159 14.81 -4.44 -31.05
CA ARG A 159 16.04 -4.95 -31.68
C ARG A 159 16.30 -4.32 -33.06
N SER A 160 15.25 -4.06 -33.85
CA SER A 160 15.39 -3.37 -35.15
C SER A 160 15.73 -1.89 -35.02
N ARG A 161 15.38 -1.24 -33.89
CA ARG A 161 15.72 0.16 -33.64
C ARG A 161 17.18 0.32 -33.20
N GLN A 162 17.66 -0.55 -32.31
CA GLN A 162 19.06 -0.53 -31.85
C GLN A 162 20.07 -0.89 -32.94
N ASN A 163 19.75 -1.82 -33.85
CA ASN A 163 20.61 -2.12 -35.01
C ASN A 163 20.63 -1.03 -36.09
N ARG A 164 19.71 -0.05 -36.04
CA ARG A 164 19.70 1.08 -36.98
C ARG A 164 20.56 2.24 -36.48
N THR A 165 20.64 2.44 -35.16
CA THR A 165 21.45 3.51 -34.57
C THR A 165 22.94 3.19 -34.57
N THR A 166 23.34 1.91 -34.47
CA THR A 166 24.76 1.51 -34.45
C THR A 166 25.42 1.40 -35.83
N ARG A 167 24.67 1.59 -36.93
CA ARG A 167 25.18 1.47 -38.31
C ARG A 167 25.35 2.83 -39.00
N SER A 168 25.03 3.94 -38.33
CA SER A 168 25.16 5.30 -38.86
C SER A 168 26.38 6.07 -38.34
N ASP A 169 27.12 5.52 -37.37
CA ASP A 169 28.28 6.18 -36.73
C ASP A 169 29.62 5.47 -37.02
N VAL A 170 29.73 4.77 -38.16
CA VAL A 170 31.02 4.31 -38.70
C VAL A 170 31.07 4.64 -40.20
N MET A 171 31.29 5.92 -40.50
CA MET A 171 31.99 6.40 -41.70
C MET A 171 32.45 7.83 -41.47
#